data_AF-V4LC25-F1
#
_entry.id   AF-V4LC25-F1
#
_cell.length_a   1.000
_cell.length_b   1.000
_cell.length_c   1.000
_cell.angle_alpha   90.00
_cell.angle_beta   90.00
_cell.angle_gamma   90.00
#
_symmetry.space_group_name_H-M   'P 1'
#
loop_
_entity.id
_entity.type
_entity.pdbx_description
1 polymer ?
#
loop_
_entity_poly.entity_id
_entity_poly.type
_entity_poly.pdbx_seq_one_letter_code
_entity_poly.pdbx_strand_id
1 'polypeptide(L)'
;MIGARVFCITTALQRSSIFFFPKISTRPVYRLSPATRPVVAMSTTTSINQDELDSIFKQKRVVRSTLRKSLKAMDPSLRIQQDDAIQNTLLEAPWFKSCRRLCAYISCKSLNEVDTSKILSQILQHPDPNTVAQKKLYVPRVEDKNSNMCMLHISHMDDLIANSMNILEPAPVDAQGNKREDVMQADEPIDLFILPGLAFDRCGRRLGRGGG
;
A
#
# COMPACT_ATOMS: atom_id res chain seq x y z
N MET A 1 -14.49 -5.10 -19.98
CA MET A 1 -14.53 -5.89 -18.73
C MET A 1 -13.12 -5.95 -18.16
N ILE A 2 -12.79 -5.06 -17.22
CA ILE A 2 -11.47 -5.01 -16.58
C ILE A 2 -11.67 -5.65 -15.20
N GLY A 3 -11.35 -6.94 -15.10
CA GLY A 3 -11.32 -7.64 -13.82
C GLY A 3 -10.14 -7.14 -12.99
N ALA A 4 -10.41 -6.71 -11.76
CA ALA A 4 -9.38 -6.47 -10.76
C ALA A 4 -8.65 -7.80 -10.50
N ARG A 5 -7.34 -7.83 -10.73
CA ARG A 5 -6.45 -8.91 -10.31
C ARG A 5 -5.43 -8.32 -9.36
N VAL A 6 -5.42 -8.84 -8.13
CA VAL A 6 -4.46 -8.50 -7.09
C VAL A 6 -3.08 -9.01 -7.50
N PHE A 7 -2.09 -8.12 -7.59
CA PHE A 7 -0.69 -8.50 -7.79
C PHE A 7 0.05 -8.34 -6.46
N CYS A 8 0.60 -9.45 -5.96
CA CYS A 8 1.50 -9.50 -4.82
C CYS A 8 2.94 -9.64 -5.36
N ILE A 9 3.85 -8.76 -4.94
CA ILE A 9 5.28 -8.86 -5.23
C ILE A 9 5.91 -9.55 -4.02
N THR A 10 6.27 -10.82 -4.15
CA THR A 10 7.05 -11.53 -3.14
C THR A 10 8.54 -11.31 -3.37
N THR A 11 9.26 -10.93 -2.32
CA THR A 11 10.71 -11.07 -2.23
C THR A 11 11.04 -12.56 -2.10
N ALA A 12 11.96 -13.03 -2.95
CA ALA A 12 12.31 -14.43 -3.09
C ALA A 12 13.26 -14.92 -1.99
N LEU A 13 12.97 -16.11 -1.44
CA LEU A 13 13.98 -17.04 -0.93
C LEU A 13 13.64 -18.48 -1.37
N GLN A 14 14.69 -19.16 -1.86
CA GLN A 14 14.85 -20.46 -2.54
C GLN A 14 14.11 -21.66 -1.93
N ARG A 15 13.88 -22.83 -2.56
CA ARG A 15 14.30 -23.61 -3.76
C ARG A 15 13.20 -24.70 -3.91
N SER A 16 12.84 -25.37 -5.00
CA SER A 16 13.57 -25.94 -6.15
C SER A 16 12.52 -26.55 -7.10
N SER A 17 12.59 -26.28 -8.41
CA SER A 17 12.22 -27.19 -9.51
C SER A 17 12.60 -26.54 -10.84
N ILE A 18 13.09 -27.37 -11.75
CA ILE A 18 13.87 -27.05 -12.94
C ILE A 18 12.97 -26.41 -14.01
N PHE A 19 13.26 -25.18 -14.42
CA PHE A 19 12.81 -24.63 -15.70
C PHE A 19 13.93 -23.82 -16.36
N PHE A 20 14.09 -24.06 -17.66
CA PHE A 20 15.10 -23.51 -18.55
C PHE A 20 15.04 -21.96 -18.61
N PHE A 21 16.17 -21.30 -18.36
CA PHE A 21 16.37 -19.87 -18.63
C PHE A 21 17.31 -19.69 -19.83
N PRO A 22 17.02 -18.79 -20.80
CA PRO A 22 18.03 -18.36 -21.76
C PRO A 22 19.05 -17.44 -21.07
N LYS A 23 20.33 -17.69 -21.32
CA LYS A 23 21.48 -16.91 -20.82
C LYS A 23 21.42 -15.46 -21.33
N ILE A 24 21.45 -14.50 -20.40
CA ILE A 24 21.78 -13.10 -20.72
C ILE A 24 23.23 -12.85 -20.28
N SER A 25 24.02 -12.33 -21.22
CA SER A 25 25.45 -12.03 -21.07
C SER A 25 25.68 -10.86 -20.11
N THR A 26 26.37 -11.09 -19.00
CA THR A 26 26.86 -10.03 -18.11
C THR A 26 28.22 -9.53 -18.60
N ARG A 27 28.33 -8.22 -18.84
CA ARG A 27 29.63 -7.53 -19.03
C ARG A 27 30.13 -7.02 -17.67
N PRO A 28 31.46 -7.01 -17.42
CA PRO A 28 32.00 -6.63 -16.12
C PRO A 28 31.97 -5.11 -15.92
N VAL A 29 31.65 -4.70 -14.69
CA VAL A 29 31.71 -3.30 -14.25
C VAL A 29 33.15 -2.99 -13.85
N TYR A 30 33.81 -2.09 -14.60
CA TYR A 30 35.11 -1.56 -14.23
C TYR A 30 34.96 -0.44 -13.20
N ARG A 31 35.77 -0.49 -12.13
CA ARG A 31 35.98 0.64 -11.20
C ARG A 31 36.65 1.79 -11.95
N LEU A 32 36.06 2.98 -11.90
CA LEU A 32 36.69 4.22 -12.36
C LEU A 32 37.30 4.97 -11.17
N SER A 33 38.61 5.24 -11.27
CA SER A 33 39.37 6.19 -10.44
C SER A 33 39.00 7.64 -10.79
N PRO A 34 39.26 8.64 -9.92
CA PRO A 34 38.76 9.99 -10.12
C PRO A 34 39.61 10.75 -11.15
N ALA A 35 38.97 11.25 -12.21
CA ALA A 35 39.57 12.19 -13.15
C ALA A 35 38.84 13.55 -13.11
N THR A 36 39.66 14.60 -13.13
CA THR A 36 39.37 16.04 -13.06
C THR A 36 38.24 16.51 -14.00
N ARG A 37 37.31 17.30 -13.47
CA ARG A 37 36.19 17.92 -14.21
C ARG A 37 36.66 19.17 -14.98
N PRO A 38 36.36 19.31 -16.28
CA PRO A 38 36.25 20.62 -16.88
C PRO A 38 34.88 21.22 -16.55
N VAL A 39 34.86 22.52 -16.29
CA VAL A 39 33.65 23.30 -16.05
C VAL A 39 32.90 23.47 -17.38
N VAL A 40 31.69 22.92 -17.48
CA VAL A 40 30.74 23.22 -18.56
C VAL A 40 29.45 23.72 -17.92
N ALA A 41 28.97 24.86 -18.42
CA ALA A 41 27.85 25.62 -17.90
C ALA A 41 26.56 24.77 -17.76
N MET A 42 26.10 24.62 -16.52
CA MET A 42 24.83 24.02 -16.12
C MET A 42 23.74 25.09 -16.15
N SER A 43 23.00 25.23 -17.25
CA SER A 43 21.81 26.10 -17.26
C SER A 43 20.65 25.53 -18.05
N THR A 44 20.90 24.63 -19.02
CA THR A 44 19.89 24.01 -19.87
C THR A 44 19.38 22.65 -19.38
N THR A 45 20.13 21.94 -18.53
CA THR A 45 19.75 20.59 -18.07
C THR A 45 18.68 20.61 -16.96
N THR A 46 18.65 21.67 -16.15
CA THR A 46 17.69 21.82 -15.04
C THR A 46 16.28 22.16 -15.53
N SER A 47 16.15 22.98 -16.58
CA SER A 47 14.84 23.38 -17.13
C SER A 47 14.14 22.22 -17.84
N ILE A 48 14.87 21.42 -18.63
CA ILE A 48 14.32 20.24 -19.33
C ILE A 48 13.76 19.24 -18.31
N ASN A 49 14.45 19.03 -17.18
CA ASN A 49 14.01 18.12 -16.14
C ASN A 49 12.77 18.66 -15.38
N GLN A 50 12.70 19.97 -15.17
CA GLN A 50 11.53 20.59 -14.54
C GLN A 50 10.28 20.53 -15.43
N ASP A 51 10.41 20.80 -16.73
CA ASP A 51 9.30 20.73 -17.69
C ASP A 51 8.77 19.28 -17.83
N GLU A 52 9.67 18.30 -17.81
CA GLU A 52 9.31 16.88 -17.81
C GLU A 52 8.55 16.49 -16.53
N LEU A 53 9.04 16.89 -15.36
CA LEU A 53 8.37 16.65 -14.08
C LEU A 53 6.98 17.30 -14.04
N ASP A 54 6.87 18.55 -14.49
CA ASP A 54 5.60 19.27 -14.56
C ASP A 54 4.62 18.58 -15.52
N SER A 55 5.10 18.07 -16.65
CA SER A 55 4.32 17.25 -17.57
C SER A 55 3.80 15.98 -16.88
N ILE A 56 4.65 15.28 -16.12
CA ILE A 56 4.27 14.09 -15.35
C ILE A 56 3.21 14.44 -14.30
N PHE A 57 3.36 15.55 -13.57
CA PHE A 57 2.38 15.98 -12.57
C PHE A 57 1.03 16.33 -13.19
N LYS A 58 1.04 16.99 -14.36
CA LYS A 58 -0.18 17.27 -15.15
C LYS A 58 -0.86 15.98 -15.57
N GLN A 59 -0.13 15.01 -16.12
CA GLN A 59 -0.67 13.71 -16.51
C GLN A 59 -1.26 12.94 -15.31
N LYS A 60 -0.54 12.87 -14.18
CA LYS A 60 -1.05 12.27 -12.94
C LYS A 60 -2.34 12.95 -12.47
N ARG A 61 -2.44 14.28 -12.56
CA ARG A 61 -3.64 15.04 -12.19
C ARG A 61 -4.84 14.70 -13.08
N VAL A 62 -4.63 14.58 -14.39
CA VAL A 62 -5.67 14.17 -15.35
C VAL A 62 -6.19 12.77 -15.00
N VAL A 63 -5.30 11.80 -14.81
CA VAL A 63 -5.70 10.42 -14.45
C VAL A 63 -6.47 10.39 -13.13
N ARG A 64 -6.00 11.10 -12.08
CA ARG A 64 -6.73 11.20 -10.81
C ARG A 64 -8.13 11.77 -10.98
N SER A 65 -8.29 12.82 -11.79
CA SER A 65 -9.60 13.44 -12.04
C SER A 65 -10.56 12.48 -12.73
N THR A 66 -10.09 11.82 -13.80
CA THR A 66 -10.88 10.84 -14.56
C THR A 66 -11.34 9.68 -13.68
N LEU A 67 -10.43 9.10 -12.89
CA LEU A 67 -10.76 7.96 -12.02
C LEU A 67 -11.71 8.32 -10.89
N ARG A 68 -11.55 9.50 -10.26
CA ARG A 68 -12.50 9.96 -9.24
C ARG A 68 -13.92 10.10 -9.80
N LYS A 69 -14.06 10.64 -11.02
CA LYS A 69 -15.35 10.74 -11.70
C LYS A 69 -15.94 9.36 -11.99
N SER A 70 -15.13 8.44 -12.54
CA SER A 70 -15.56 7.09 -12.86
C SER A 70 -15.98 6.29 -11.62
N LEU A 71 -15.21 6.38 -10.51
CA LEU A 71 -15.54 5.69 -9.26
C LEU A 71 -16.81 6.24 -8.63
N LYS A 72 -17.02 7.57 -8.69
CA LYS A 72 -18.24 8.21 -8.19
C LYS A 72 -19.49 7.82 -9.01
N ALA A 73 -19.32 7.55 -10.30
CA ALA A 73 -20.40 7.16 -11.20
C ALA A 73 -20.66 5.64 -11.24
N MET A 74 -19.90 4.85 -10.46
CA MET A 74 -20.06 3.40 -10.41
C MET A 74 -21.39 3.02 -9.76
N ASP A 75 -22.06 2.03 -10.33
CA ASP A 75 -23.26 1.47 -9.74
C ASP A 75 -22.98 0.90 -8.33
N PRO A 76 -23.76 1.26 -7.30
CA PRO A 76 -23.54 0.79 -5.93
C PRO A 76 -23.62 -0.73 -5.77
N SER A 77 -24.50 -1.41 -6.51
CA SER A 77 -24.64 -2.87 -6.40
C SER A 77 -23.44 -3.58 -7.01
N LEU A 78 -22.98 -3.12 -8.17
CA LEU A 78 -21.76 -3.61 -8.80
C LEU A 78 -20.53 -3.36 -7.90
N ARG A 79 -20.49 -2.20 -7.22
CA ARG A 79 -19.41 -1.88 -6.30
C ARG A 79 -19.34 -2.87 -5.14
N ILE A 80 -20.47 -3.13 -4.47
CA ILE A 80 -20.54 -4.10 -3.38
C ILE A 80 -20.10 -5.50 -3.87
N GLN A 81 -20.57 -5.93 -5.03
CA GLN A 81 -20.18 -7.20 -5.62
C GLN A 81 -18.66 -7.30 -5.86
N GLN A 82 -18.04 -6.24 -6.39
CA GLN A 82 -16.61 -6.20 -6.65
C GLN A 82 -15.78 -6.15 -5.37
N ASP A 83 -16.20 -5.34 -4.40
CA ASP A 83 -15.54 -5.26 -3.09
C ASP A 83 -15.56 -6.62 -2.39
N ASP A 84 -16.70 -7.32 -2.42
CA ASP A 84 -16.84 -8.67 -1.88
C ASP A 84 -15.93 -9.69 -2.57
N ALA A 85 -15.86 -9.66 -3.91
CA ALA A 85 -14.99 -10.55 -4.66
C ALA A 85 -13.50 -10.31 -4.33
N ILE A 86 -13.08 -9.05 -4.16
CA ILE A 86 -11.71 -8.70 -3.79
C ILE A 86 -11.39 -9.19 -2.39
N GLN A 87 -12.28 -8.94 -1.42
CA GLN A 87 -12.08 -9.36 -0.04
C GLN A 87 -12.01 -10.89 0.08
N ASN A 88 -12.91 -11.63 -0.57
CA ASN A 88 -12.91 -13.09 -0.56
C ASN A 88 -11.64 -13.67 -1.19
N THR A 89 -11.18 -13.09 -2.31
CA THR A 89 -9.92 -13.51 -2.95
C THR A 89 -8.73 -13.42 -1.99
N LEU A 90 -8.66 -12.34 -1.19
CA LEU A 90 -7.61 -12.16 -0.20
C LEU A 90 -7.75 -13.19 0.95
N LEU A 91 -8.95 -13.33 1.50
CA LEU A 91 -9.25 -14.20 2.63
C LEU A 91 -8.99 -15.68 2.32
N GLU A 92 -9.22 -16.11 1.08
CA GLU A 92 -9.00 -17.48 0.64
C GLU A 92 -7.53 -17.81 0.38
N ALA A 93 -6.70 -16.80 0.14
CA ALA A 93 -5.32 -16.97 -0.27
C ALA A 93 -4.46 -17.65 0.81
N PRO A 94 -3.70 -18.72 0.48
CA PRO A 94 -2.85 -19.41 1.45
C PRO A 94 -1.82 -18.50 2.12
N TRP A 95 -1.24 -17.57 1.36
CA TRP A 95 -0.26 -16.61 1.88
C TRP A 95 -0.88 -15.64 2.90
N PHE A 96 -2.13 -15.20 2.70
CA PHE A 96 -2.83 -14.36 3.66
C PHE A 96 -3.11 -15.12 4.95
N LYS A 97 -3.54 -16.39 4.82
CA LYS A 97 -3.78 -17.27 5.97
C LYS A 97 -2.51 -17.47 6.81
N SER A 98 -1.34 -17.56 6.18
CA SER A 98 -0.05 -17.68 6.89
C SER A 98 0.49 -16.38 7.49
N CYS A 99 0.06 -15.19 7.04
CA CYS A 99 0.55 -13.92 7.58
C CYS A 99 0.26 -13.80 9.08
N ARG A 100 1.17 -13.22 9.85
CA ARG A 100 1.00 -12.91 11.26
C ARG A 100 0.95 -11.41 11.52
N ARG A 101 1.71 -10.60 10.79
CA ARG A 101 1.69 -9.13 10.92
C ARG A 101 1.32 -8.47 9.62
N LEU A 102 0.32 -7.61 9.67
CA LEU A 102 -0.27 -6.99 8.50
C LEU A 102 -0.42 -5.49 8.71
N CYS A 103 -0.14 -4.73 7.66
CA CYS A 103 -0.52 -3.33 7.55
C CYS A 103 -1.70 -3.20 6.59
N ALA A 104 -2.77 -2.54 6.99
CA ALA A 104 -3.90 -2.29 6.11
C ALA A 104 -4.53 -0.92 6.37
N TYR A 105 -5.06 -0.29 5.32
CA TYR A 105 -5.84 0.94 5.46
C TYR A 105 -7.26 0.65 5.96
N ILE A 106 -7.88 1.63 6.62
CA ILE A 106 -9.32 1.62 6.86
C ILE A 106 -10.00 2.27 5.67
N SER A 107 -10.84 1.51 4.97
CA SER A 107 -11.55 2.02 3.79
C SER A 107 -12.49 3.17 4.13
N CYS A 108 -12.36 4.27 3.38
CA CYS A 108 -13.24 5.43 3.53
C CYS A 108 -14.27 5.50 2.39
N LYS A 109 -15.57 5.41 2.73
CA LYS A 109 -16.66 5.46 1.74
C LYS A 109 -16.67 6.76 0.93
N SER A 110 -16.41 7.91 1.56
CA SER A 110 -16.38 9.22 0.87
C SER A 110 -15.27 9.29 -0.18
N LEU A 111 -14.23 8.46 -0.02
CA LEU A 111 -13.11 8.36 -0.93
C LEU A 111 -13.35 7.37 -2.08
N ASN A 112 -14.44 6.60 -2.06
CA ASN A 112 -14.74 5.50 -3.00
C ASN A 112 -13.59 4.47 -3.06
N GLU A 113 -13.06 4.09 -1.90
CA GLU A 113 -12.04 3.04 -1.74
C GLU A 113 -12.67 1.66 -1.62
N VAL A 114 -11.95 0.62 -2.04
CA VAL A 114 -12.42 -0.76 -1.90
C VAL A 114 -12.68 -1.02 -0.42
N ASP A 115 -13.85 -1.55 -0.10
CA ASP A 115 -14.17 -1.94 1.27
C ASP A 115 -13.20 -3.02 1.77
N THR A 116 -12.76 -2.85 3.01
CA THR A 116 -11.80 -3.75 3.68
C THR A 116 -12.38 -4.36 4.95
N SER A 117 -13.65 -4.06 5.28
CA SER A 117 -14.27 -4.43 6.54
C SER A 117 -14.17 -5.92 6.87
N LYS A 118 -14.43 -6.82 5.92
CA LYS A 118 -14.37 -8.28 6.13
C LYS A 118 -12.94 -8.75 6.41
N ILE A 119 -11.95 -8.20 5.70
CA ILE A 119 -10.54 -8.50 5.93
C ILE A 119 -10.13 -8.09 7.33
N LEU A 120 -10.43 -6.84 7.72
CA LEU A 120 -10.07 -6.31 9.03
C LEU A 120 -10.76 -7.09 10.15
N SER A 121 -12.05 -7.40 10.00
CA SER A 121 -12.78 -8.25 10.94
C SER A 121 -12.15 -9.64 11.07
N GLN A 122 -11.71 -10.27 9.98
CA GLN A 122 -11.04 -11.58 10.05
C GLN A 122 -9.70 -11.52 10.79
N ILE A 123 -8.94 -10.43 10.62
CA ILE A 123 -7.66 -10.25 11.30
C ILE A 123 -7.86 -10.02 12.81
N LEU A 124 -8.86 -9.22 13.17
CA LEU A 124 -9.16 -8.82 14.56
C LEU A 124 -10.02 -9.83 15.33
N GLN A 125 -10.53 -10.88 14.68
CA GLN A 125 -11.24 -11.96 15.37
C GLN A 125 -10.35 -12.61 16.43
N HIS A 126 -10.95 -12.97 17.56
CA HIS A 126 -10.26 -13.72 18.60
C HIS A 126 -9.75 -15.06 18.04
N PRO A 127 -8.51 -15.46 18.38
CA PRO A 127 -7.94 -16.69 17.85
C PRO A 127 -8.81 -17.90 18.24
N ASP A 128 -9.16 -18.72 17.25
CA ASP A 128 -9.71 -20.05 17.49
C ASP A 128 -8.69 -20.83 18.35
N PRO A 129 -9.12 -21.57 19.40
CA PRO A 129 -8.24 -22.41 20.21
C PRO A 129 -7.38 -23.40 19.41
N ASN A 130 -7.72 -23.68 18.15
CA ASN A 130 -6.94 -24.51 17.23
C ASN A 130 -5.97 -23.72 16.31
N THR A 131 -5.92 -22.38 16.41
CA THR A 131 -5.09 -21.52 15.55
C THR A 131 -3.77 -21.14 16.21
N VAL A 132 -2.70 -21.15 15.42
CA VAL A 132 -1.29 -21.19 15.87
C VAL A 132 -0.71 -19.82 16.31
N ALA A 133 -1.36 -18.68 16.04
CA ALA A 133 -1.03 -17.36 16.62
C ALA A 133 -2.07 -16.31 16.20
N GLN A 134 -2.34 -15.32 17.06
CA GLN A 134 -3.16 -14.15 16.72
C GLN A 134 -2.44 -13.29 15.66
N LYS A 135 -3.17 -12.82 14.65
CA LYS A 135 -2.64 -11.85 13.68
C LYS A 135 -2.59 -10.46 14.34
N LYS A 136 -1.50 -9.71 14.14
CA LYS A 136 -1.38 -8.29 14.50
C LYS A 136 -1.72 -7.42 13.30
N LEU A 137 -2.52 -6.39 13.54
CA LEU A 137 -2.94 -5.41 12.54
C LEU A 137 -2.40 -4.02 12.88
N TYR A 138 -1.69 -3.42 11.94
CA TYR A 138 -1.26 -2.02 12.00
C TYR A 138 -2.02 -1.19 10.96
N VAL A 139 -2.44 0.00 11.36
CA VAL A 139 -3.30 0.88 10.56
C VAL A 139 -2.67 2.27 10.48
N PRO A 140 -2.73 2.95 9.33
CA PRO A 140 -2.12 4.26 9.16
C PRO A 140 -2.78 5.34 10.03
N ARG A 141 -1.94 6.18 10.63
CA ARG A 141 -2.32 7.44 11.28
C ARG A 141 -1.51 8.58 10.68
N VAL A 142 -2.16 9.69 10.33
CA VAL A 142 -1.47 10.89 9.86
C VAL A 142 -1.03 11.72 11.07
N GLU A 143 0.25 12.04 11.16
CA GLU A 143 0.82 12.71 12.34
C GLU A 143 0.81 14.23 12.22
N ASP A 144 0.93 14.77 11.01
CA ASP A 144 1.10 16.21 10.80
C ASP A 144 0.57 16.72 9.44
N LYS A 145 0.73 18.04 9.24
CA LYS A 145 0.33 18.74 8.01
C LYS A 145 1.21 18.39 6.80
N ASN A 146 2.40 17.83 7.03
CA ASN A 146 3.32 17.40 5.97
C ASN A 146 2.95 16.02 5.44
N SER A 147 1.83 15.45 5.90
CA SER A 147 1.37 14.10 5.54
C SER A 147 2.35 13.00 5.99
N ASN A 148 3.11 13.25 7.07
CA ASN A 148 3.84 12.17 7.72
C ASN A 148 2.85 11.18 8.32
N MET A 149 3.20 9.90 8.22
CA MET A 149 2.32 8.80 8.57
C MET A 149 3.10 7.77 9.38
N CYS A 150 2.50 7.34 10.49
CA CYS A 150 2.92 6.16 11.23
C CYS A 150 1.87 5.05 11.08
N MET A 151 2.24 3.82 11.44
CA MET A 151 1.35 2.66 11.41
C MET A 151 1.23 2.13 12.83
N LEU A 152 0.04 2.24 13.43
CA LEU A 152 -0.19 1.91 14.83
C LEU A 152 -1.00 0.63 14.96
N HIS A 153 -0.63 -0.20 15.94
CA HIS A 153 -1.35 -1.44 16.25
C HIS A 153 -2.77 -1.16 16.77
N ILE A 154 -3.73 -1.93 16.27
CA ILE A 154 -5.09 -1.97 16.80
C ILE A 154 -5.48 -3.41 17.16
N SER A 155 -6.23 -3.53 18.26
CA SER A 155 -6.79 -4.81 18.73
C SER A 155 -8.28 -4.92 18.43
N HIS A 156 -8.97 -3.78 18.30
CA HIS A 156 -10.40 -3.71 18.06
C HIS A 156 -10.75 -2.59 17.08
N MET A 157 -11.92 -2.68 16.44
CA MET A 157 -12.42 -1.59 15.59
C MET A 157 -12.70 -0.30 16.38
N ASP A 158 -13.01 -0.43 17.68
CA ASP A 158 -13.26 0.69 18.60
C ASP A 158 -11.98 1.48 18.94
N ASP A 159 -10.80 1.00 18.53
CA ASP A 159 -9.54 1.73 18.63
C ASP A 159 -9.44 2.91 17.65
N LEU A 160 -10.37 3.00 16.69
CA LEU A 160 -10.35 3.97 15.61
C LEU A 160 -11.17 5.22 15.96
N ILE A 161 -10.60 6.38 15.63
CA ILE A 161 -11.24 7.69 15.75
C ILE A 161 -11.29 8.36 14.38
N ALA A 162 -12.33 9.17 14.15
CA ALA A 162 -12.45 9.96 12.93
C ALA A 162 -11.56 11.20 13.00
N ASN A 163 -10.76 11.43 11.96
CA ASN A 163 -10.07 12.71 11.77
C ASN A 163 -10.99 13.78 11.16
N SER A 164 -10.45 14.97 10.88
CA SER A 164 -11.20 16.10 10.31
C SER A 164 -11.84 15.83 8.94
N MET A 165 -11.38 14.80 8.23
CA MET A 165 -11.94 14.35 6.95
C MET A 165 -12.89 13.15 7.09
N ASN A 166 -13.27 12.78 8.33
CA ASN A 166 -14.09 11.62 8.65
C ASN A 166 -13.47 10.28 8.18
N ILE A 167 -12.14 10.24 8.11
CA ILE A 167 -11.37 9.02 7.87
C ILE A 167 -11.00 8.46 9.23
N LEU A 168 -11.24 7.16 9.43
CA LEU A 168 -10.91 6.46 10.64
C LEU A 168 -9.41 6.16 10.70
N GLU A 169 -8.79 6.53 11.82
CA GLU A 169 -7.39 6.29 12.13
C GLU A 169 -7.25 5.84 13.60
N PRO A 170 -6.20 5.09 13.97
CA PRO A 170 -6.01 4.68 15.36
C PRO A 170 -5.89 5.89 16.29
N ALA A 171 -6.54 5.84 17.45
CA ALA A 171 -6.30 6.82 18.50
C ALA A 171 -4.80 6.80 18.91
N PRO A 172 -4.19 7.95 19.28
CA PRO A 172 -2.77 7.98 19.66
C PRO A 172 -2.40 7.06 20.83
N VAL A 173 -3.37 6.80 21.71
CA VAL A 173 -3.25 5.96 22.90
C VAL A 173 -4.30 4.85 22.89
N ASP A 174 -4.04 3.79 23.64
CA ASP A 174 -5.01 2.72 23.91
C ASP A 174 -6.05 3.12 24.96
N ALA A 175 -6.99 2.22 25.27
CA ALA A 175 -8.05 2.45 26.26
C ALA A 175 -7.51 2.63 27.69
N GLN A 176 -6.27 2.23 27.96
CA GLN A 176 -5.58 2.35 29.23
C GLN A 176 -4.68 3.60 29.29
N GLY A 177 -4.62 4.39 28.20
CA GLY A 177 -3.81 5.61 28.11
C GLY A 177 -2.35 5.35 27.72
N ASN A 178 -1.97 4.13 27.35
CA ASN A 178 -0.61 3.84 26.89
C ASN A 178 -0.43 4.21 25.42
N LYS A 179 0.80 4.56 25.04
CA LYS A 179 1.17 4.75 23.64
C LYS A 179 1.00 3.43 22.88
N ARG A 180 0.39 3.49 21.70
CA ARG A 180 0.26 2.31 20.82
C ARG A 180 1.62 1.88 20.25
N GLU A 181 1.75 0.57 20.04
CA GLU A 181 2.89 -0.02 19.32
C GLU A 181 2.92 0.53 17.88
N ASP A 182 4.03 1.16 17.51
CA ASP A 182 4.31 1.53 16.12
C ASP A 182 4.87 0.32 15.37
N VAL A 183 4.53 0.16 14.10
CA VAL A 183 5.07 -0.90 13.24
C VAL A 183 6.60 -0.96 13.25
N MET A 184 7.27 0.19 13.42
CA MET A 184 8.72 0.29 13.49
C MET A 184 9.31 -0.29 14.79
N GLN A 185 8.46 -0.58 15.77
CA GLN A 185 8.81 -1.23 17.04
C GLN A 185 8.50 -2.73 17.04
N ALA A 186 7.95 -3.27 15.94
CA ALA A 186 7.64 -4.68 15.83
C ALA A 186 8.92 -5.54 15.98
N ASP A 187 8.78 -6.62 16.72
CA ASP A 187 9.83 -7.60 17.03
C ASP A 187 10.17 -8.51 15.84
N GLU A 188 9.23 -8.65 14.91
CA GLU A 188 9.36 -9.50 13.73
C GLU A 188 8.85 -8.77 12.46
N PRO A 189 9.26 -9.20 11.26
CA PRO A 189 8.90 -8.52 10.00
C PRO A 189 7.40 -8.47 9.72
N ILE A 190 6.97 -7.45 8.99
CA ILE A 190 5.61 -7.36 8.44
C ILE A 190 5.49 -8.25 7.21
N ASP A 191 4.46 -9.09 7.19
CA ASP A 191 4.25 -10.08 6.13
C ASP A 191 3.49 -9.52 4.93
N LEU A 192 2.56 -8.58 5.17
CA LEU A 192 1.68 -8.03 4.14
C LEU A 192 1.36 -6.56 4.36
N PHE A 193 1.43 -5.79 3.26
CA PHE A 193 0.87 -4.44 3.16
C PHE A 193 -0.31 -4.41 2.19
N ILE A 194 -1.48 -4.05 2.68
CA ILE A 194 -2.67 -3.76 1.87
C ILE A 194 -2.70 -2.26 1.63
N LEU A 195 -2.34 -1.85 0.41
CA LEU A 195 -2.13 -0.45 0.07
C LEU A 195 -3.34 0.17 -0.63
N PRO A 196 -3.83 1.35 -0.21
CA PRO A 196 -4.84 2.08 -0.95
C PRO A 196 -4.25 2.79 -2.18
N GLY A 197 -5.09 3.07 -3.17
CA GLY A 197 -4.70 3.81 -4.37
C GLY A 197 -5.91 4.16 -5.24
N LEU A 198 -5.77 5.20 -6.08
CA LEU A 198 -6.77 5.52 -7.10
C LEU A 198 -6.61 4.67 -8.35
N ALA A 199 -5.37 4.33 -8.69
CA ALA A 199 -5.05 3.52 -9.87
C ALA A 199 -3.86 2.61 -9.59
N PHE A 200 -3.91 1.44 -10.23
CA PHE A 200 -2.80 0.52 -10.33
C PHE A 200 -2.72 0.06 -11.79
N ASP A 201 -1.52 -0.20 -12.28
CA ASP A 201 -1.34 -0.86 -13.58
C ASP A 201 -0.77 -2.28 -13.44
N ARG A 202 -0.66 -2.97 -14.57
CA ARG A 202 -0.20 -4.36 -14.63
C ARG A 202 1.27 -4.52 -14.25
N CYS A 203 2.04 -3.44 -14.21
CA CYS A 203 3.43 -3.44 -13.77
C CYS A 203 3.57 -3.15 -12.27
N GLY A 204 2.46 -3.02 -11.54
CA GLY A 204 2.46 -2.71 -10.12
C GLY A 204 2.70 -1.23 -9.80
N ARG A 205 2.68 -0.32 -10.79
CA ARG A 205 2.77 1.11 -10.53
C ARG A 205 1.47 1.59 -9.89
N ARG A 206 1.59 2.41 -8.85
CA ARG A 206 0.47 2.94 -8.07
C ARG A 206 0.32 4.44 -8.23
N LEU A 207 -0.91 4.92 -8.40
CA LEU A 207 -1.25 6.33 -8.34
C LEU A 207 -2.10 6.61 -7.09
N GLY A 208 -1.49 7.30 -6.12
CA GLY A 208 -2.17 7.76 -4.90
C GLY A 208 -2.96 9.05 -5.09
N ARG A 209 -3.45 9.62 -3.98
CA ARG A 209 -4.27 10.85 -3.97
C ARG A 209 -3.48 12.16 -4.09
N GLY A 210 -2.17 12.14 -3.80
CA GLY A 210 -1.26 13.27 -3.97
C GLY A 210 -0.43 13.66 -2.75
N GLY A 211 -0.69 13.09 -1.57
CA GLY A 211 0.11 13.33 -0.35
C GLY A 211 1.41 12.51 -0.25
N GLY A 212 1.73 11.72 -1.29
CA GLY A 212 2.92 10.89 -1.42
C GLY A 212 3.11 10.45 -2.87
#